data_AF-A0AA38L4I0-F1
#
_entry.id   AF-A0AA38L4I0-F1
#
_cell.length_a   1.000
_cell.length_b   1.000
_cell.length_c   1.000
_cell.angle_alpha   90.00
_cell.angle_beta   90.00
_cell.angle_gamma   90.00
#
_symmetry.space_group_name_H-M   'P 1'
#
loop_
_entity.id
_entity.type
_entity.pdbx_description
1 polymer ?
#
loop_
_entity_poly.entity_id
_entity_poly.type
_entity_poly.pdbx_seq_one_letter_code
_entity_poly.pdbx_strand_id
1 'polypeptide(L)'
;MAAGTALAISYQSDITKVTPENLAVISVAYHTPFKRLATYHIPDGLPPCPEGGCICGWSWIPNGCGQPNMYFSASRCQVSGNTDSSKSLGSPKPAAWCEGNSTACVKGPKQMLYWHQASGNNIEVSGYDLSGEPKSPAYNAKCGFADGAQNDIFDDDDLSISESTLIKKSLRPVGGANDSIGESYVERRRLRRARKNIV
;
A
#
# COMPACT_ATOMS: atom_id res chain seq x y z
N MET A 1 3.76 -22.96 -6.35
CA MET A 1 3.08 -22.51 -5.11
C MET A 1 1.88 -21.66 -5.47
N ALA A 2 0.84 -21.62 -4.63
CA ALA A 2 -0.34 -20.81 -4.87
C ALA A 2 0.01 -19.32 -4.98
N ALA A 3 -0.66 -18.61 -5.89
CA ALA A 3 -0.23 -17.31 -6.39
C ALA A 3 -0.51 -16.15 -5.43
N GLY A 4 -1.50 -16.30 -4.54
CA GLY A 4 -2.05 -15.26 -3.70
C GLY A 4 -3.41 -14.79 -4.19
N THR A 5 -4.25 -14.35 -3.26
CA THR A 5 -5.61 -13.87 -3.51
C THR A 5 -5.85 -12.53 -2.83
N ALA A 6 -6.82 -11.78 -3.32
CA ALA A 6 -7.13 -10.45 -2.82
C ALA A 6 -8.58 -10.30 -2.37
N LEU A 7 -8.78 -9.38 -1.44
CA LEU A 7 -10.06 -8.74 -1.16
C LEU A 7 -9.99 -7.28 -1.60
N ALA A 8 -11.04 -6.83 -2.28
CA ALA A 8 -11.25 -5.45 -2.65
C ALA A 8 -12.61 -4.95 -2.17
N ILE A 9 -12.76 -3.63 -2.10
CA ILE A 9 -13.98 -2.95 -1.66
C ILE A 9 -14.34 -1.82 -2.62
N SER A 10 -15.63 -1.65 -2.84
CA SER A 10 -16.26 -0.50 -3.48
C SER A 10 -17.28 0.07 -2.50
N TYR A 11 -17.19 1.37 -2.21
CA TYR A 11 -18.11 2.10 -1.31
C TYR A 11 -19.42 2.47 -2.03
N GLN A 12 -19.99 1.48 -2.73
CA GLN A 12 -21.28 1.56 -3.41
C GLN A 12 -22.21 0.49 -2.82
N SER A 13 -23.42 0.89 -2.43
CA SER A 13 -24.45 -0.04 -1.95
C SER A 13 -25.22 -0.70 -3.10
N ASP A 14 -25.20 -0.06 -4.28
CA ASP A 14 -25.85 -0.50 -5.50
C ASP A 14 -24.82 -1.14 -6.45
N ILE A 15 -25.02 -2.43 -6.76
CA ILE A 15 -24.12 -3.21 -7.63
C ILE A 15 -24.02 -2.63 -9.03
N THR A 16 -25.04 -1.94 -9.52
CA THR A 16 -25.02 -1.33 -10.85
C THR A 16 -24.06 -0.14 -10.96
N LYS A 17 -23.61 0.40 -9.82
CA LYS A 17 -22.63 1.49 -9.73
C LYS A 17 -21.21 1.00 -9.45
N VAL A 18 -21.03 -0.30 -9.22
CA VAL A 18 -19.70 -0.89 -9.03
C VAL A 18 -19.04 -1.03 -10.40
N THR A 19 -17.79 -0.56 -10.49
CA THR A 19 -16.98 -0.68 -11.69
C THR A 19 -15.61 -1.25 -11.33
N PRO A 20 -14.87 -1.84 -12.30
CA PRO A 20 -13.48 -2.23 -12.10
C PRO A 20 -12.60 -1.15 -11.45
N GLU A 21 -12.86 0.12 -11.78
CA GLU A 21 -12.09 1.29 -11.35
C GLU A 21 -12.45 1.78 -9.95
N ASN A 22 -13.55 1.32 -9.35
CA ASN A 22 -13.93 1.69 -7.99
C ASN A 22 -13.82 0.54 -6.98
N LEU A 23 -13.24 -0.60 -7.39
CA LEU A 23 -12.86 -1.71 -6.52
C LEU A 23 -11.37 -1.58 -6.12
N ALA A 24 -11.12 -1.04 -4.93
CA ALA A 24 -9.78 -0.93 -4.38
C ALA A 24 -9.40 -2.18 -3.59
N VAL A 25 -8.25 -2.79 -3.90
CA VAL A 25 -7.70 -3.93 -3.14
C VAL A 25 -7.28 -3.44 -1.75
N ILE A 26 -7.90 -4.01 -0.71
CA ILE A 26 -7.66 -3.64 0.70
C ILE A 26 -6.82 -4.67 1.45
N SER A 27 -6.80 -5.92 0.98
CA SER A 27 -6.06 -6.99 1.62
C SER A 27 -5.65 -8.04 0.62
N VAL A 28 -4.47 -8.59 0.82
CA VAL A 28 -3.95 -9.72 0.05
C VAL A 28 -3.53 -10.80 1.03
N ALA A 29 -3.74 -12.04 0.64
CA ALA A 29 -3.19 -13.20 1.33
C ALA A 29 -2.29 -13.94 0.36
N TYR A 30 -1.02 -14.11 0.72
CA TYR A 30 -0.09 -14.89 -0.08
C TYR A 30 -0.38 -16.38 0.05
N HIS A 31 0.08 -17.16 -0.93
CA HIS A 31 0.01 -18.62 -0.91
C HIS A 31 -1.42 -19.17 -0.77
N THR A 32 -2.40 -18.40 -1.24
CA THR A 32 -3.80 -18.79 -1.37
C THR A 32 -4.21 -18.89 -2.85
N PRO A 33 -5.28 -19.64 -3.15
CA PRO A 33 -5.96 -20.58 -2.27
C PRO A 33 -5.12 -21.87 -2.14
N PHE A 34 -4.94 -22.35 -0.91
CA PHE A 34 -4.32 -23.66 -0.63
C PHE A 34 -5.08 -24.37 0.50
N LYS A 35 -5.45 -23.62 1.54
CA LYS A 35 -6.38 -24.04 2.58
C LYS A 35 -7.78 -23.48 2.30
N ARG A 36 -8.81 -24.20 2.73
CA ARG A 36 -10.22 -23.75 2.66
C ARG A 36 -10.46 -22.48 3.45
N LEU A 37 -9.87 -22.37 4.64
CA LEU A 37 -9.94 -21.18 5.47
C LEU A 37 -8.70 -20.32 5.22
N ALA A 38 -8.94 -19.06 4.85
CA ALA A 38 -7.92 -18.04 4.67
C ALA A 38 -8.30 -16.82 5.51
N THR A 39 -7.29 -16.16 6.05
CA THR A 39 -7.45 -14.93 6.85
C THR A 39 -6.91 -13.77 6.05
N TYR A 40 -7.66 -12.67 6.04
CA TYR A 40 -7.26 -11.42 5.40
C TYR A 40 -7.16 -10.34 6.46
N HIS A 41 -6.02 -9.66 6.51
CA HIS A 41 -5.81 -8.55 7.43
C HIS A 41 -6.36 -7.27 6.79
N ILE A 42 -7.29 -6.62 7.47
CA ILE A 42 -7.96 -5.41 6.98
C ILE A 42 -7.21 -4.17 7.49
N PRO A 43 -6.99 -3.14 6.65
CA PRO A 43 -6.36 -1.89 7.09
C PRO A 43 -7.17 -1.21 8.20
N ASP A 44 -6.46 -0.66 9.19
CA ASP A 44 -7.07 0.16 10.23
C ASP A 44 -7.53 1.52 9.66
N GLY A 45 -8.65 2.03 10.13
CA GLY A 45 -9.18 3.33 9.70
C GLY A 45 -9.82 3.29 8.31
N LEU A 46 -10.19 2.12 7.79
CA LEU A 46 -11.13 2.07 6.67
C LEU A 46 -12.41 2.86 7.04
N PRO A 47 -12.94 3.71 6.14
CA PRO A 47 -14.18 4.41 6.42
C PRO A 47 -15.35 3.44 6.62
N PRO A 48 -16.40 3.85 7.35
CA PRO A 48 -17.62 3.05 7.42
C PRO A 48 -18.28 2.97 6.03
N CYS A 49 -18.87 1.83 5.71
CA CYS A 49 -19.68 1.70 4.50
C CYS A 49 -20.92 2.61 4.55
N PRO A 50 -21.42 3.09 3.39
CA PRO A 50 -22.68 3.81 3.33
C PRO A 50 -23.86 2.94 3.80
N GLU A 51 -25.02 3.58 3.96
CA GLU A 51 -26.27 2.86 4.19
C GLU A 51 -26.51 1.81 3.10
N GLY A 52 -26.88 0.58 3.49
CA GLY A 52 -27.02 -0.56 2.58
C GLY A 52 -25.73 -1.37 2.35
N GLY A 53 -24.62 -0.96 2.98
CA GLY A 53 -23.34 -1.65 2.95
C GLY A 53 -22.49 -1.34 1.71
N CYS A 54 -21.28 -1.91 1.69
CA CYS A 54 -20.40 -1.88 0.53
C CYS A 54 -20.55 -3.15 -0.31
N ILE A 55 -19.88 -3.16 -1.46
CA ILE A 55 -19.70 -4.35 -2.28
C ILE A 55 -18.21 -4.68 -2.31
N CYS A 56 -17.89 -5.91 -1.96
CA CYS A 56 -16.54 -6.44 -1.96
C CYS A 56 -16.34 -7.45 -3.09
N GLY A 57 -15.08 -7.59 -3.51
CA GLY A 57 -14.65 -8.58 -4.49
C GLY A 57 -13.55 -9.46 -3.92
N TRP A 58 -13.68 -10.77 -4.11
CA TRP A 58 -12.57 -11.71 -3.95
C TRP A 58 -12.06 -12.11 -5.33
N SER A 59 -10.74 -12.17 -5.51
CA SER A 59 -10.16 -12.59 -6.79
C SER A 59 -8.88 -13.39 -6.63
N TRP A 60 -8.63 -14.21 -7.65
CA TRP A 60 -7.46 -15.06 -7.77
C TRP A 60 -7.05 -15.22 -9.24
N ILE A 61 -5.76 -15.18 -9.51
CA ILE A 61 -5.17 -15.58 -10.79
C ILE A 61 -4.13 -16.68 -10.49
N PRO A 62 -4.27 -17.90 -11.04
CA PRO A 62 -3.35 -19.00 -10.78
C PRO A 62 -1.98 -18.79 -11.43
N ASN A 63 -0.93 -19.34 -10.80
CA ASN A 63 0.38 -19.47 -11.42
C ASN A 63 0.38 -20.69 -12.34
N GLY A 64 0.53 -20.49 -13.67
CA GLY A 64 1.03 -21.46 -14.67
C GLY A 64 0.37 -22.85 -14.77
N CYS A 65 -0.57 -23.20 -13.90
CA CYS A 65 -1.18 -24.51 -13.82
C CYS A 65 -2.52 -24.50 -14.56
N GLY A 66 -2.52 -24.96 -15.80
CA GLY A 66 -3.70 -25.05 -16.64
C GLY A 66 -3.86 -23.87 -17.59
N GLN A 67 -5.08 -23.65 -18.06
CA GLN A 67 -5.39 -22.54 -18.96
C GLN A 67 -5.29 -21.21 -18.20
N PRO A 68 -4.57 -20.21 -18.73
CA PRO A 68 -4.56 -18.88 -18.15
C PRO A 68 -5.97 -18.32 -18.00
N ASN A 69 -6.34 -17.91 -16.78
CA ASN A 69 -7.67 -17.42 -16.43
C ASN A 69 -7.63 -16.55 -15.17
N MET A 70 -8.79 -16.01 -14.78
CA MET A 70 -8.99 -15.36 -13.50
C MET A 70 -10.28 -15.85 -12.84
N TYR A 71 -10.31 -15.78 -11.52
CA TYR A 71 -11.49 -16.03 -10.70
C TYR A 71 -11.88 -14.74 -10.00
N PHE A 72 -13.19 -14.52 -9.92
CA PHE A 72 -13.77 -13.35 -9.26
C PHE A 72 -15.09 -13.74 -8.61
N SER A 73 -15.31 -13.26 -7.38
CA SER A 73 -16.56 -13.44 -6.65
C SER A 73 -16.93 -12.15 -5.93
N ALA A 74 -18.12 -11.64 -6.19
CA ALA A 74 -18.64 -10.45 -5.53
C ALA A 74 -19.51 -10.82 -4.32
N SER A 75 -19.45 -10.02 -3.27
CA SER A 75 -20.31 -10.15 -2.10
C SER A 75 -20.66 -8.78 -1.51
N ARG A 76 -21.81 -8.69 -0.84
CA ARG A 76 -22.07 -7.54 0.05
C ARG A 76 -21.20 -7.65 1.28
N CYS A 77 -20.68 -6.53 1.75
CA CYS A 77 -19.79 -6.46 2.90
C CYS A 77 -20.02 -5.19 3.72
N GLN A 78 -19.52 -5.19 4.95
CA GLN A 78 -19.56 -4.06 5.87
C GLN A 78 -18.19 -3.94 6.55
N VAL A 79 -17.71 -2.72 6.75
CA VAL A 79 -16.53 -2.46 7.59
C VAL A 79 -16.99 -2.29 9.04
N SER A 80 -16.33 -2.99 9.95
CA SER A 80 -16.58 -2.95 11.40
C SER A 80 -15.26 -2.85 12.17
N GLY A 81 -15.31 -2.42 13.43
CA GLY A 81 -14.12 -2.26 14.27
C GLY A 81 -13.62 -0.83 14.25
N ASN A 82 -12.31 -0.63 14.08
CA ASN A 82 -11.66 0.68 14.13
C ASN A 82 -11.83 1.46 12.81
N THR A 83 -13.06 1.88 12.51
CA THR A 83 -13.38 2.69 11.33
C THR A 83 -13.10 4.18 11.55
N ASP A 84 -12.75 4.91 10.50
CA ASP A 84 -12.51 6.35 10.54
C ASP A 84 -13.28 7.08 9.43
N SER A 85 -14.29 7.86 9.80
CA SER A 85 -15.12 8.60 8.84
C SER A 85 -14.43 9.82 8.23
N SER A 86 -13.27 10.23 8.75
CA SER A 86 -12.49 11.33 8.18
C SER A 86 -11.60 10.88 7.01
N LYS A 87 -11.38 9.57 6.86
CA LYS A 87 -10.58 8.99 5.79
C LYS A 87 -11.43 8.66 4.58
N SER A 88 -10.79 8.71 3.41
CA SER A 88 -11.33 8.15 2.17
C SER A 88 -10.25 7.34 1.46
N LEU A 89 -10.68 6.37 0.66
CA LEU A 89 -9.77 5.65 -0.21
C LEU A 89 -9.42 6.52 -1.41
N GLY A 90 -8.15 6.53 -1.78
CA GLY A 90 -7.78 7.12 -3.05
C GLY A 90 -8.29 6.35 -4.24
N SER A 91 -8.31 7.01 -5.40
CA SER A 91 -8.76 6.41 -6.65
C SER A 91 -7.82 5.28 -7.07
N PRO A 92 -8.29 4.00 -7.08
CA PRO A 92 -7.40 2.88 -7.33
C PRO A 92 -6.95 2.83 -8.79
N LYS A 93 -5.67 2.53 -8.99
CA LYS A 93 -5.04 2.45 -10.32
C LYS A 93 -4.76 0.99 -10.71
N PRO A 94 -4.73 0.65 -12.01
CA PRO A 94 -4.29 -0.66 -12.45
C PRO A 94 -2.89 -0.96 -11.91
N ALA A 95 -2.68 -2.16 -11.38
CA ALA A 95 -1.34 -2.59 -10.97
C ALA A 95 -0.47 -2.87 -12.22
N ALA A 96 0.85 -2.81 -12.05
CA ALA A 96 1.80 -3.13 -13.11
C ALA A 96 2.67 -4.32 -12.70
N TRP A 97 3.09 -5.12 -13.67
CA TRP A 97 4.16 -6.09 -13.44
C TRP A 97 5.47 -5.36 -13.14
N CYS A 98 6.01 -5.59 -11.94
CA CYS A 98 7.21 -4.93 -11.43
C CYS A 98 8.19 -5.91 -10.77
N GLU A 99 8.10 -7.20 -11.08
CA GLU A 99 9.04 -8.22 -10.59
C GLU A 99 10.49 -7.84 -10.94
N GLY A 100 11.37 -7.87 -9.93
CA GLY A 100 12.78 -7.49 -10.09
C GLY A 100 13.04 -5.97 -10.09
N ASN A 101 12.01 -5.13 -10.13
CA ASN A 101 12.13 -3.67 -10.02
C ASN A 101 10.98 -3.07 -9.22
N SER A 102 11.08 -3.12 -7.89
CA SER A 102 10.02 -2.63 -6.99
C SER A 102 9.74 -1.14 -7.13
N THR A 103 10.69 -0.34 -7.63
CA THR A 103 10.49 1.10 -7.85
C THR A 103 9.53 1.40 -8.99
N ALA A 104 9.33 0.44 -9.90
CA ALA A 104 8.36 0.53 -10.99
C ALA A 104 6.94 0.07 -10.58
N CYS A 105 6.74 -0.41 -9.35
CA CYS A 105 5.41 -0.79 -8.89
C CYS A 105 4.50 0.42 -8.71
N VAL A 106 3.21 0.23 -8.98
CA VAL A 106 2.18 1.24 -8.71
C VAL A 106 2.00 1.38 -7.19
N LYS A 107 2.25 2.58 -6.69
CA LYS A 107 2.04 2.96 -5.29
C LYS A 107 0.60 3.35 -5.05
N GLY A 108 0.16 3.19 -3.81
CA GLY A 108 -1.16 3.60 -3.39
C GLY A 108 -2.25 2.57 -3.70
N PRO A 109 -3.53 3.00 -3.72
CA PRO A 109 -4.65 2.11 -3.96
C PRO A 109 -4.56 1.51 -5.35
N LYS A 110 -4.71 0.18 -5.41
CA LYS A 110 -4.64 -0.61 -6.64
C LYS A 110 -5.98 -1.26 -6.93
N GLN A 111 -6.31 -1.35 -8.20
CA GLN A 111 -7.48 -2.09 -8.68
C GLN A 111 -7.26 -3.60 -8.51
N MET A 112 -8.36 -4.36 -8.61
CA MET A 112 -8.25 -5.80 -8.84
C MET A 112 -7.60 -6.08 -10.20
N LEU A 113 -6.99 -7.27 -10.35
CA LEU A 113 -6.38 -7.68 -11.60
C LEU A 113 -7.45 -8.29 -12.51
N TYR A 114 -7.68 -7.66 -13.66
CA TYR A 114 -8.51 -8.17 -14.74
C TYR A 114 -7.59 -8.58 -15.89
N TRP A 115 -7.58 -9.88 -16.20
CA TRP A 115 -6.60 -10.48 -17.11
C TRP A 115 -7.19 -11.66 -17.88
N HIS A 116 -6.71 -11.88 -19.10
CA HIS A 116 -7.16 -12.93 -20.02
C HIS A 116 -8.67 -12.97 -20.28
N GLN A 117 -9.31 -11.80 -20.29
CA GLN A 117 -10.69 -11.63 -20.74
C GLN A 117 -10.73 -11.13 -22.20
N ALA A 118 -11.86 -11.32 -22.88
CA ALA A 118 -12.06 -10.79 -24.23
C ALA A 118 -12.07 -9.25 -24.28
N SER A 119 -12.36 -8.60 -23.14
CA SER A 119 -12.39 -7.15 -22.97
C SER A 119 -12.22 -6.78 -21.50
N GLY A 120 -11.79 -5.54 -21.22
CA GLY A 120 -11.73 -5.02 -19.85
C GLY A 120 -10.54 -5.50 -19.03
N ASN A 121 -9.50 -6.04 -19.67
CA ASN A 121 -8.22 -6.30 -18.99
C ASN A 121 -7.60 -4.97 -18.57
N ASN A 122 -7.03 -4.93 -17.36
CA ASN A 122 -6.28 -3.77 -16.86
C ASN A 122 -4.79 -4.08 -16.63
N ILE A 123 -4.38 -5.32 -16.89
CA ILE A 123 -2.99 -5.75 -16.91
C ILE A 123 -2.78 -6.72 -18.07
N GLU A 124 -1.65 -6.60 -18.73
CA GLU A 124 -1.20 -7.53 -19.77
C GLU A 124 0.25 -7.90 -19.48
N VAL A 125 0.60 -9.17 -19.62
CA VAL A 125 1.96 -9.67 -19.38
C VAL A 125 2.37 -10.64 -20.46
N SER A 126 3.67 -10.68 -20.74
CA SER A 126 4.27 -11.58 -21.73
C SER A 126 5.68 -11.99 -21.31
N GLY A 127 6.15 -13.11 -21.86
CA GLY A 127 7.48 -13.65 -21.57
C GLY A 127 7.51 -14.43 -20.25
N TYR A 128 8.69 -14.50 -19.65
CA TYR A 128 8.96 -15.32 -18.47
C TYR A 128 9.22 -14.46 -17.24
N ASP A 129 8.86 -14.99 -16.07
CA ASP A 129 9.17 -14.44 -14.76
C ASP A 129 10.58 -14.84 -14.30
N LEU A 130 11.03 -14.33 -13.16
CA LEU A 130 12.37 -14.63 -12.61
C LEU A 130 12.54 -16.09 -12.18
N SER A 131 11.46 -16.86 -12.05
CA SER A 131 11.52 -18.31 -11.82
C SER A 131 11.57 -19.13 -13.11
N GLY A 132 11.54 -18.48 -14.28
CA GLY A 132 11.57 -19.16 -15.58
C GLY A 132 10.20 -19.65 -16.06
N GLU A 133 9.11 -19.24 -15.41
CA GLU A 133 7.75 -19.62 -15.78
C GLU A 133 7.09 -18.52 -16.63
N PRO A 134 6.14 -18.85 -17.53
CA PRO A 134 5.35 -17.83 -18.22
C PRO A 134 4.71 -16.87 -17.22
N LYS A 135 4.82 -15.55 -17.48
CA LYS A 135 4.27 -14.55 -16.57
C LYS A 135 2.77 -14.75 -16.38
N SER A 136 2.36 -14.81 -15.12
CA SER A 136 0.97 -14.77 -14.68
C SER A 136 0.85 -13.67 -13.62
N PRO A 137 0.11 -12.57 -13.87
CA PRO A 137 -0.01 -11.50 -12.89
C PRO A 137 -0.77 -12.04 -11.68
N ALA A 138 -0.31 -11.72 -10.47
CA ALA A 138 -0.86 -12.31 -9.26
C ALA A 138 -0.90 -11.29 -8.13
N TYR A 139 -1.71 -11.58 -7.12
CA TYR A 139 -1.81 -10.77 -5.90
C TYR A 139 -0.62 -11.05 -4.99
N ASN A 140 0.55 -10.58 -5.42
CA ASN A 140 1.81 -10.67 -4.70
C ASN A 140 2.81 -9.58 -5.15
N ALA A 141 4.05 -9.69 -4.67
CA ALA A 141 5.12 -8.74 -4.90
C ALA A 141 5.46 -8.52 -6.39
N LYS A 142 5.17 -9.48 -7.28
CA LYS A 142 5.39 -9.33 -8.73
C LYS A 142 4.54 -8.21 -9.33
N CYS A 143 3.42 -7.87 -8.70
CA CYS A 143 2.52 -6.78 -9.07
C CYS A 143 2.43 -5.68 -7.99
N GLY A 144 3.38 -5.63 -7.06
CA GLY A 144 3.45 -4.57 -6.05
C GLY A 144 2.39 -4.65 -4.95
N PHE A 145 1.75 -5.80 -4.76
CA PHE A 145 0.91 -6.05 -3.58
C PHE A 145 1.76 -6.58 -2.44
N ALA A 146 1.58 -6.03 -1.23
CA ALA A 146 2.16 -6.60 -0.02
C ALA A 146 1.28 -7.73 0.52
N ASP A 147 1.85 -8.68 1.27
CA ASP A 147 1.03 -9.65 2.02
C ASP A 147 0.33 -8.95 3.20
N GLY A 148 -0.94 -9.27 3.41
CA GLY A 148 -1.79 -8.66 4.43
C GLY A 148 -2.50 -7.38 4.00
N ALA A 149 -2.70 -6.48 4.97
CA ALA A 149 -3.44 -5.22 4.80
C ALA A 149 -2.69 -4.25 3.87
N GLN A 150 -3.40 -3.66 2.91
CA GLN A 150 -2.86 -2.60 2.06
C GLN A 150 -3.06 -1.26 2.76
N ASN A 151 -2.02 -0.72 3.40
CA ASN A 151 -2.14 0.47 4.26
C ASN A 151 -1.88 1.80 3.54
N ASP A 152 -1.38 1.77 2.30
CA ASP A 152 -1.08 2.95 1.49
C ASP A 152 -2.26 3.40 0.61
N ILE A 153 -3.47 2.94 0.90
CA ILE A 153 -4.64 3.06 0.01
C ILE A 153 -5.50 4.31 0.25
N PHE A 154 -5.18 5.11 1.25
CA PHE A 154 -5.95 6.28 1.64
C PHE A 154 -5.53 7.53 0.84
N ASP A 155 -6.47 8.44 0.62
CA ASP A 155 -6.14 9.79 0.15
C ASP A 155 -5.47 10.55 1.31
N ASP A 156 -4.14 10.66 1.24
CA ASP A 156 -3.38 11.46 2.19
C ASP A 156 -3.54 12.96 1.88
N ASP A 157 -4.43 13.64 2.60
CA ASP A 157 -4.26 15.09 2.87
C ASP A 157 -3.04 15.35 3.81
N ASP A 158 -2.43 14.29 4.37
CA ASP A 158 -1.47 14.38 5.48
C ASP A 158 0.01 14.19 5.09
N LEU A 159 0.34 13.99 3.80
CA LEU A 159 1.74 14.01 3.34
C LEU A 159 2.31 15.43 3.15
N SER A 160 1.53 16.49 3.39
CA SER A 160 1.95 17.88 3.20
C SER A 160 2.55 18.59 4.44
N ILE A 161 2.59 17.94 5.62
CA ILE A 161 2.96 18.62 6.89
C ILE A 161 4.32 18.19 7.47
N SER A 162 5.04 17.22 6.89
CA SER A 162 6.35 16.81 7.44
C SER A 162 7.56 17.56 6.84
N GLU A 163 7.50 18.05 5.60
CA GLU A 163 8.62 18.76 4.97
C GLU A 163 8.63 20.28 5.25
N SER A 164 7.46 20.92 5.41
CA SER A 164 7.38 22.37 5.61
C SER A 164 7.70 22.83 7.04
N THR A 165 7.62 21.93 8.03
CA THR A 165 7.91 22.23 9.44
C THR A 165 9.42 22.22 9.74
N LEU A 166 10.22 21.50 8.95
CA LEU A 166 11.69 21.48 9.07
C LEU A 166 12.34 22.72 8.46
N ILE A 167 11.79 23.26 7.36
CA ILE A 167 12.39 24.42 6.67
C ILE A 167 12.10 25.73 7.42
N LYS A 168 10.93 25.89 8.05
CA LYS A 168 10.58 27.13 8.78
C LYS A 168 11.38 27.38 10.06
N LYS A 169 12.12 26.39 10.59
CA LYS A 169 12.98 26.58 11.77
C LYS A 169 14.36 27.19 11.42
N SER A 170 14.71 27.31 10.14
CA SER A 170 16.06 27.68 9.69
C SER A 170 16.26 29.14 9.27
N LEU A 171 15.23 29.99 9.24
CA LEU A 171 15.38 31.38 8.80
C LEU A 171 14.71 32.34 9.77
N ARG A 172 15.45 32.77 10.81
CA ARG A 172 15.23 34.06 11.45
C ARG A 172 16.24 35.06 10.86
N PRO A 173 15.83 36.27 10.45
CA PRO A 173 16.74 37.26 9.92
C PRO A 173 17.57 37.89 11.05
N VAL A 174 18.88 37.99 10.83
CA VAL A 174 19.83 38.69 11.68
C VAL A 174 19.89 40.15 11.24
N GLY A 175 19.47 41.05 12.11
CA GLY A 175 19.88 42.45 12.17
C GLY A 175 19.69 42.91 13.62
N GLY A 176 20.58 43.61 14.30
CA GLY A 176 21.89 44.16 14.01
C GLY A 176 22.34 44.93 15.28
N ALA A 177 23.66 45.07 15.44
CA ALA A 177 24.39 46.00 16.32
C ALA A 177 24.48 45.76 17.85
N ASN A 178 25.75 45.57 18.26
CA ASN A 178 26.46 45.97 19.49
C ASN A 178 25.96 45.49 20.86
N ASP A 179 26.73 44.62 21.53
CA ASP A 179 27.74 45.08 22.50
C ASP A 179 28.68 43.94 22.95
N SER A 180 29.82 44.35 23.49
CA SER A 180 31.05 43.60 23.79
C SER A 180 31.02 42.45 24.82
N ILE A 181 32.12 41.65 24.79
CA ILE A 181 32.74 40.80 25.84
C ILE A 181 32.52 39.28 25.72
N GLY A 182 33.65 38.53 25.60
CA GLY A 182 33.85 37.33 26.43
C GLY A 182 34.03 35.97 25.73
N GLU A 183 35.27 35.68 25.35
CA GLU A 183 35.98 34.38 25.45
C GLU A 183 35.46 33.08 24.81
N SER A 184 36.41 32.41 24.15
CA SER A 184 36.32 31.19 23.38
C SER A 184 36.24 29.91 24.23
N TYR A 185 35.45 28.93 23.78
CA TYR A 185 35.39 27.57 24.36
C TYR A 185 35.52 26.53 23.24
N VAL A 186 36.63 26.59 22.49
CA VAL A 186 37.10 25.45 21.67
C VAL A 186 38.09 24.57 22.47
N GLU A 187 38.47 24.97 23.68
CA GLU A 187 39.56 24.33 24.44
C GLU A 187 39.10 23.49 25.66
N ARG A 188 37.92 22.85 25.65
CA ARG A 188 37.48 22.06 26.83
C ARG A 188 36.74 20.74 26.51
N ARG A 189 37.21 20.01 25.49
CA ARG A 189 36.87 18.58 25.28
C ARG A 189 38.08 17.67 25.07
N ARG A 190 39.20 17.94 25.77
CA ARG A 190 40.35 17.00 25.88
C ARG A 190 40.65 16.47 27.30
N LEU A 191 39.81 16.74 28.30
CA LEU A 191 40.06 16.31 29.69
C LEU A 191 38.86 15.62 30.39
N ARG A 192 38.10 14.79 29.67
CA ARG A 192 37.09 13.89 30.28
C ARG A 192 37.12 12.46 29.72
N ARG A 193 38.33 11.93 29.57
CA ARG A 193 38.60 10.49 29.35
C ARG A 193 39.86 10.07 30.12
N ALA A 194 39.85 10.27 31.44
CA ALA A 194 40.80 9.66 32.36
C ALA A 194 40.22 9.72 33.77
N ARG A 195 39.47 8.68 34.17
CA ARG A 195 39.22 8.23 35.56
C ARG A 195 38.07 7.21 35.55
N LYS A 196 38.42 5.98 35.20
CA LYS A 196 37.76 4.73 35.62
C LYS A 196 38.72 3.60 35.27
N ASN A 197 39.63 3.30 36.20
CA ASN A 197 40.29 2.00 36.45
C ASN A 197 41.40 2.23 37.50
N ILE A 198 41.21 1.61 38.68
CA ILE A 198 42.15 1.14 39.72
C ILE A 198 41.33 1.12 41.03
N VAL A 199 40.68 -0.01 41.32
CA VAL A 199 41.07 -0.94 42.40
C VAL A 199 40.92 -2.35 41.82
#